data_AF-A0A957MUN6-F1
#
_entry.id   AF-A0A957MUN6-F1
#
_cell.length_a   1.000
_cell.length_b   1.000
_cell.length_c   1.000
_cell.angle_alpha   90.00
_cell.angle_beta   90.00
_cell.angle_gamma   90.00
#
_symmetry.space_group_name_H-M   'P 1'
#
loop_
_entity.id
_entity.type
_entity.pdbx_description
1 polymer ?
#
loop_
_entity_poly.entity_id
_entity_poly.type
_entity_poly.pdbx_seq_one_letter_code
_entity_poly.pdbx_strand_id
1 'polypeptide(L)' 'MTTSTAEVVICGAGIAGIAAAYHLAVKQGVRNVVLVDERPPMSLTSDKSTEAYRNWWPGPDDA' A
#
# COMPACT_ATOMS: atom_id res chain seq x y z
N MET A 1 -28.40 11.91 6.57
CA MET A 1 -26.98 11.51 6.43
C MET A 1 -26.65 11.53 4.96
N THR A 2 -25.57 12.20 4.56
CA THR A 2 -25.06 12.15 3.19
C THR A 2 -24.19 10.92 3.04
N THR A 3 -24.51 10.02 2.11
CA THR A 3 -23.67 8.87 1.78
C THR A 3 -22.47 9.36 0.98
N SER A 4 -21.25 9.20 1.51
CA SER A 4 -20.04 9.41 0.73
C SER A 4 -19.65 8.12 0.01
N THR A 5 -19.32 8.21 -1.27
CA THR A 5 -18.81 7.08 -2.06
C THR A 5 -17.31 7.24 -2.30
N ALA A 6 -16.62 6.11 -2.44
CA ALA A 6 -15.23 6.04 -2.88
C ALA A 6 -15.17 5.30 -4.22
N GLU A 7 -14.23 5.67 -5.09
CA GLU A 7 -13.95 4.92 -6.33
C GLU A 7 -13.14 3.66 -6.01
N VAL A 8 -12.20 3.78 -5.07
CA VAL A 8 -11.42 2.65 -4.54
C VAL A 8 -11.29 2.78 -3.02
N VAL A 9 -11.51 1.66 -2.33
CA VAL A 9 -11.18 1.52 -0.89
C VAL A 9 -10.04 0.53 -0.75
N ILE A 10 -8.97 0.95 -0.10
CA ILE A 10 -7.81 0.11 0.22
C ILE A 10 -7.86 -0.20 1.72
N CYS A 11 -8.02 -1.47 2.06
CA CYS A 11 -8.01 -1.95 3.44
C CYS A 11 -6.57 -2.31 3.85
N GLY A 12 -5.97 -1.47 4.68
CA GLY A 12 -4.59 -1.57 5.16
C GLY A 12 -3.71 -0.46 4.60
N ALA A 13 -3.09 0.30 5.50
CA ALA A 13 -2.10 1.35 5.24
C ALA A 13 -0.68 0.91 5.67
N GLY A 14 -0.35 -0.36 5.44
CA GLY A 14 1.04 -0.83 5.37
C GLY A 14 1.70 -0.49 4.04
N ILE A 15 2.95 -0.92 3.83
CA ILE A 15 3.74 -0.55 2.65
C ILE A 15 3.08 -0.94 1.32
N ALA A 16 2.41 -2.10 1.27
CA ALA A 16 1.69 -2.54 0.08
C ALA A 16 0.48 -1.64 -0.23
N GLY A 17 -0.30 -1.27 0.80
CA GLY A 17 -1.49 -0.43 0.63
C GLY A 17 -1.14 1.00 0.24
N ILE A 18 -0.12 1.59 0.87
CA ILE A 18 0.38 2.93 0.53
C ILE A 18 0.99 2.94 -0.89
N ALA A 19 1.75 1.90 -1.26
CA ALA A 19 2.29 1.79 -2.62
C ALA A 19 1.15 1.69 -3.66
N ALA A 20 0.15 0.85 -3.42
CA ALA A 20 -1.02 0.74 -4.29
C ALA A 20 -1.75 2.08 -4.42
N ALA A 21 -1.98 2.77 -3.31
CA ALA A 21 -2.59 4.10 -3.29
C ALA A 21 -1.82 5.13 -4.11
N TYR A 22 -0.50 5.17 -3.95
CA TYR A 22 0.36 6.05 -4.74
C TYR A 22 0.24 5.77 -6.23
N HIS A 23 0.34 4.50 -6.63
CA HIS A 23 0.25 4.16 -8.05
C HIS A 23 -1.14 4.47 -8.61
N LEU A 24 -2.22 4.19 -7.89
CA LEU A 24 -3.58 4.54 -8.32
C LEU A 24 -3.79 6.06 -8.42
N ALA A 25 -3.47 6.80 -7.36
CA ALA A 25 -3.75 8.22 -7.30
C ALA A 25 -2.80 9.06 -8.17
N VAL A 26 -1.50 8.77 -8.12
CA VAL A 26 -0.46 9.61 -8.74
C VAL A 26 -0.11 9.12 -10.14
N LYS A 27 0.04 7.80 -10.34
CA LYS A 27 0.45 7.27 -11.65
C LYS A 27 -0.72 7.06 -12.60
N GLN A 28 -1.88 6.66 -12.07
CA GLN A 28 -3.08 6.37 -12.88
C GLN A 28 -4.15 7.47 -12.80
N GLY A 29 -4.01 8.46 -11.91
CA GLY A 29 -4.90 9.61 -11.83
C GLY A 29 -6.27 9.34 -11.18
N VAL A 30 -6.42 8.23 -10.45
CA VAL A 30 -7.64 7.90 -9.70
C VAL A 30 -7.82 8.90 -8.55
N ARG A 31 -8.93 9.63 -8.49
CA ARG A 31 -9.05 10.80 -7.58
C ARG A 31 -9.72 10.49 -6.24
N ASN A 32 -10.53 9.45 -6.15
CA ASN A 32 -11.32 9.15 -4.95
C ASN A 32 -10.91 7.81 -4.32
N VAL A 33 -9.64 7.77 -3.87
CA VAL A 33 -9.03 6.62 -3.21
C VAL A 33 -9.05 6.85 -1.70
N VAL A 34 -9.66 5.92 -0.96
CA VAL A 34 -9.71 5.95 0.51
C VAL A 34 -8.85 4.82 1.06
N LEU A 35 -7.94 5.13 1.98
CA LEU A 35 -7.19 4.14 2.74
C LEU A 35 -7.81 4.01 4.12
N VAL A 36 -8.08 2.78 4.52
CA VAL A 36 -8.65 2.45 5.83
C VAL A 36 -7.66 1.56 6.55
N ASP A 37 -7.20 1.97 7.72
CA ASP A 37 -6.38 1.15 8.61
C ASP A 37 -6.97 1.18 10.02
N GLU A 38 -6.89 0.05 10.72
CA GLU A 38 -7.33 -0.08 12.12
C GLU A 38 -6.35 0.55 13.12
N ARG A 39 -5.11 0.80 12.68
CA ARG A 39 -3.98 1.28 13.46
C ARG A 39 -3.31 2.47 12.75
N PRO A 40 -2.34 3.14 13.40
CA PRO A 40 -1.53 4.12 12.71
C PRO A 40 -0.90 3.51 11.44
N PRO A 41 -0.83 4.24 10.31
CA PRO A 41 -0.20 3.75 9.10
C PRO A 41 1.19 3.18 9.37
N MET A 42 1.56 2.15 8.62
CA MET A 42 2.83 1.42 8.74
C MET A 42 3.05 0.62 10.04
N SER A 43 2.26 0.76 11.10
CA SER A 43 2.57 0.23 12.45
C SER A 43 2.46 -1.29 12.63
N LEU A 44 2.33 -2.04 11.53
CA LEU A 44 2.15 -3.48 11.49
C LEU A 44 3.44 -4.15 10.99
N THR A 45 3.36 -5.20 10.17
CA THR A 45 4.55 -5.85 9.60
C THR A 45 5.49 -4.89 8.87
N SER A 46 4.98 -3.76 8.38
CA SER A 46 5.81 -2.75 7.72
C SER A 46 6.79 -2.03 8.67
N ASP A 47 6.44 -1.81 9.95
CA ASP A 47 7.35 -1.21 10.95
C ASP A 47 8.28 -2.24 11.63
N LYS A 48 8.05 -3.53 11.40
CA LYS A 48 8.87 -4.63 11.93
C LYS A 48 9.88 -5.16 10.93
N SER A 49 10.02 -4.50 9.79
CA SER A 49 11.02 -4.84 8.79
C SER A 49 12.42 -4.47 9.28
N THR A 50 13.43 -5.22 8.86
CA THR A 50 14.83 -4.75 8.92
C THR A 50 15.15 -3.74 7.83
N GLU A 51 14.19 -3.49 6.92
CA GLU A 51 14.33 -2.65 5.73
C GLU A 51 15.47 -3.12 4.80
N ALA A 52 15.89 -4.39 4.93
CA ALA A 52 16.87 -4.99 4.07
C ALA A 52 16.27 -5.30 2.69
N TYR A 53 16.81 -4.66 1.65
CA TYR A 53 16.43 -4.93 0.28
C TYR A 53 17.25 -6.08 -0.32
N ARG A 54 16.57 -6.98 -1.01
CA ARG A 54 17.16 -8.01 -1.88
C ARG A 54 16.19 -8.30 -3.03
N ASN A 55 16.74 -8.63 -4.20
CA ASN A 55 15.93 -9.24 -5.26
C ASN A 55 15.39 -10.59 -4.79
N TRP A 56 14.26 -11.03 -5.36
CA TRP A 56 13.59 -12.28 -5.02
C TRP A 56 14.55 -13.48 -4.98
N TRP A 57 14.23 -14.49 -4.17
CA TRP A 57 14.99 -15.74 -4.11
C TRP A 57 14.31 -16.81 -5.00
N PRO A 58 14.98 -17.42 -5.99
CA PRO A 58 16.32 -17.13 -6.47
C PRO A 58 16.26 -15.89 -7.38
N GLY A 59 17.37 -15.16 -7.47
CA GLY A 59 17.43 -13.95 -8.28
C GLY A 59 17.19 -14.24 -9.77
N PRO A 60 17.09 -13.18 -10.59
CA PRO A 60 16.94 -13.31 -12.05
C PRO A 60 18.14 -13.98 -12.76
N ASP A 61 19.22 -14.31 -12.03
CA ASP A 61 20.47 -14.86 -12.56
C ASP A 61 20.77 -16.29 -12.07
N ASP A 62 19.76 -17.19 -12.00
CA ASP A 62 19.93 -18.62 -11.69
C ASP A 62 20.85 -18.93 -10.48
N ALA A 63 20.54 -18.38 -9.30
CA ALA A 63 21.18 -18.77 -8.03
C ALA A 63 20.73 -20.16 -7.54
#